data_AF-A0A6A4LSR2-F1
#
_entry.id   AF-A0A6A4LSR2-F1
#
_cell.length_a   1.000
_cell.length_b   1.000
_cell.length_c   1.000
_cell.angle_alpha   90.00
_cell.angle_beta   90.00
_cell.angle_gamma   90.00
#
_symmetry.space_group_name_H-M   'P 1'
#
loop_
_entity.id
_entity.type
_entity.pdbx_description
1 polymer ?
#
loop_
_entity_poly.entity_id
_entity_poly.type
_entity_poly.pdbx_seq_one_letter_code
_entity_poly.pdbx_strand_id
1 'polypeptide(L)'
;MESVGFHDGNITDLIDKRTLHVRQDIRPSLQMHSSLIRRLSQERELEGHVGCVNAVAWNSKGSLLISGSDDTRVLFFLTSGLVILF
;
A
#
# COMPACT_ATOMS: atom_id res chain seq x y z
N MET A 1 31.70 -6.74 -20.19
CA MET A 1 30.93 -5.70 -19.47
C MET A 1 29.48 -5.98 -19.82
N GLU A 2 28.85 -6.87 -19.06
CA GLU A 2 27.51 -7.37 -19.37
C GLU A 2 26.49 -6.33 -18.90
N SER A 3 25.81 -5.73 -19.87
CA SER A 3 24.63 -4.90 -19.62
C SER A 3 23.53 -5.82 -19.13
N VAL A 4 23.14 -5.69 -17.86
CA VAL A 4 22.03 -6.46 -17.29
C VAL A 4 20.75 -5.92 -17.91
N GLY A 5 20.33 -6.56 -19.01
CA GLY A 5 19.11 -6.21 -19.72
C GLY A 5 17.90 -6.43 -18.83
N PHE A 6 17.28 -5.33 -18.40
CA PHE A 6 15.93 -5.37 -17.86
C PHE A 6 15.03 -5.89 -18.98
N HIS A 7 14.58 -7.14 -18.83
CA HIS A 7 13.61 -7.76 -19.72
C HIS A 7 12.28 -7.02 -19.51
N ASP A 8 12.09 -5.99 -20.32
CA ASP A 8 10.86 -5.43 -20.90
C ASP A 8 9.54 -6.13 -20.59
N GLY A 9 9.21 -6.22 -19.30
CA GLY A 9 7.86 -6.37 -18.76
C GLY A 9 7.30 -5.01 -18.38
N ASN A 10 7.15 -4.16 -19.39
CA ASN A 10 6.54 -2.83 -19.40
C ASN A 10 6.24 -2.19 -18.02
N ILE A 11 7.17 -1.39 -17.51
CA ILE A 11 6.96 -0.57 -16.28
C ILE A 11 5.67 0.24 -16.37
N THR A 12 5.29 0.72 -17.56
CA THR A 12 4.02 1.47 -17.73
C THR A 12 2.80 0.59 -17.44
N ASP A 13 2.82 -0.69 -17.83
CA ASP A 13 1.75 -1.66 -17.53
C ASP A 13 1.69 -1.98 -16.03
N LEU A 14 2.83 -1.98 -15.33
CA LEU A 14 2.85 -2.13 -13.87
C LEU A 14 2.33 -0.88 -13.14
N ILE A 15 2.66 0.31 -13.63
CA ILE A 15 2.16 1.59 -13.11
C ILE A 15 0.66 1.71 -13.38
N ASP A 16 0.19 1.41 -14.58
CA ASP A 16 -1.23 1.43 -14.97
C ASP A 16 -2.07 0.45 -14.15
N LYS A 17 -1.52 -0.71 -13.78
CA LYS A 17 -2.16 -1.67 -12.87
C LYS A 17 -2.26 -1.17 -11.42
N ARG A 18 -1.34 -0.30 -11.00
CA ARG A 18 -1.32 0.32 -9.65
C ARG A 18 -2.09 1.62 -9.59
N THR A 19 -2.29 2.29 -10.72
CA THR A 19 -3.25 3.37 -10.83
C THR A 19 -4.63 2.78 -10.56
N LEU A 20 -5.27 3.22 -9.48
CA LEU A 20 -6.70 3.02 -9.26
C LEU A 20 -7.43 3.82 -10.36
N HIS A 21 -7.46 3.30 -11.59
CA HIS A 21 -8.48 3.67 -12.54
C HIS A 21 -9.79 3.50 -11.78
N VAL A 22 -10.59 4.58 -11.71
CA VAL A 22 -11.96 4.52 -11.22
C VAL A 22 -12.70 3.55 -12.12
N ARG A 23 -12.58 2.25 -11.83
CA ARG A 23 -13.30 1.19 -12.52
C ARG A 23 -14.75 1.42 -12.17
N GLN A 24 -15.56 1.67 -13.20
CA GLN A 24 -17.01 1.83 -13.08
C GLN A 24 -17.67 0.55 -12.52
N ASP A 25 -16.97 -0.59 -12.51
CA ASP A 25 -17.31 -1.80 -11.76
C ASP A 25 -16.90 -1.69 -10.28
N ILE A 26 -17.44 -0.70 -9.57
CA ILE A 26 -17.40 -0.72 -8.11
C ILE A 26 -18.24 -1.92 -7.67
N ARG A 27 -17.61 -2.99 -7.17
CA ARG A 27 -18.32 -3.99 -6.36
C ARG A 27 -19.11 -3.21 -5.31
N PRO A 28 -20.45 -3.38 -5.19
CA PRO A 28 -21.26 -2.58 -4.26
C PRO A 28 -20.75 -2.63 -2.80
N SER A 29 -19.97 -3.64 -2.45
CA SER A 29 -19.35 -3.83 -1.14
C SER A 29 -18.26 -2.81 -0.77
N LEU A 30 -17.85 -1.91 -1.68
CA LEU A 30 -16.82 -0.90 -1.43
C LEU A 30 -17.32 0.53 -1.69
N GLN A 31 -18.62 0.78 -1.48
CA GLN A 31 -19.10 2.14 -1.32
C GLN A 31 -18.58 2.70 0.00
N MET A 32 -17.47 3.44 -0.06
CA MET A 32 -17.02 4.27 1.06
C MET A 32 -18.06 5.34 1.31
N HIS A 33 -18.95 5.08 2.27
CA HIS A 33 -19.94 6.06 2.70
C HIS A 33 -19.22 7.22 3.39
N SER A 34 -19.68 8.45 3.16
CA SER A 34 -19.08 9.66 3.75
C SER A 34 -18.99 9.62 5.29
N SER A 35 -19.85 8.84 5.94
CA SER A 35 -19.78 8.60 7.38
C SER A 35 -18.53 7.80 7.82
N LEU A 36 -17.98 6.94 6.97
CA LEU A 36 -16.75 6.19 7.25
C LEU A 36 -15.52 7.10 7.14
N ILE A 37 -15.48 7.96 6.12
CA ILE A 37 -14.42 8.97 5.95
C ILE A 37 -14.37 9.90 7.16
N ARG A 38 -15.54 10.30 7.68
CA ARG A 38 -15.65 11.10 8.91
C ARG A 38 -15.12 10.42 10.18
N ARG A 39 -14.92 9.10 10.15
CA ARG A 39 -14.36 8.33 11.27
C ARG A 39 -12.86 8.10 11.13
N LEU A 40 -12.25 8.50 10.01
CA LEU A 40 -10.82 8.38 9.82
C LEU A 40 -10.10 9.34 10.77
N SER A 41 -9.18 8.79 11.54
CA SER A 41 -8.28 9.52 12.43
C SER A 41 -6.91 8.86 12.42
N GLN A 42 -5.87 9.62 12.71
CA GLN A 42 -4.53 9.07 12.88
C GLN A 42 -4.48 8.22 14.16
N GLU A 43 -4.28 6.92 13.99
CA GLU A 43 -4.22 5.96 15.10
C GLU A 43 -2.81 5.82 15.67
N ARG A 44 -1.80 5.72 14.78
CA ARG A 44 -0.40 5.48 15.16
C ARG A 44 0.54 6.02 14.10
N GLU A 45 1.71 6.49 14.54
CA GLU A 45 2.86 6.77 13.68
C GLU A 45 3.81 5.55 13.68
N LEU A 46 4.20 5.12 12.49
CA LEU A 46 5.13 3.99 12.29
C LEU A 46 6.47 4.55 11.83
N GLU A 47 7.35 4.81 12.78
CA GLU A 47 8.66 5.40 12.53
C GLU A 47 9.64 4.38 11.92
N GLY A 48 10.62 4.89 11.17
CA GLY A 48 11.82 4.13 10.77
C GLY A 48 12.27 4.39 9.35
N HIS A 49 11.34 4.66 8.43
CA HIS A 49 11.70 5.02 7.07
C HIS A 49 12.30 6.43 7.03
N VAL A 50 13.38 6.60 6.27
CA VAL A 50 14.06 7.90 6.07
C VAL A 50 13.79 8.49 4.68
N GLY A 51 12.95 7.83 3.89
CA GLY A 51 12.48 8.26 2.57
C GLY A 51 10.97 8.10 2.44
N CYS A 52 10.42 8.49 1.29
CA CYS A 52 9.01 8.31 0.99
C CYS A 52 8.61 6.83 1.05
N VAL A 53 7.43 6.52 1.61
CA VAL A 53 6.84 5.19 1.58
C VAL A 53 5.98 5.07 0.33
N ASN A 54 6.25 4.06 -0.49
CA ASN A 54 5.64 3.95 -1.82
C ASN A 54 4.63 2.80 -1.90
N ALA A 55 4.71 1.84 -0.98
CA ALA A 55 3.81 0.71 -0.92
C ALA A 55 3.68 0.16 0.51
N VAL A 56 2.48 -0.31 0.84
CA VAL A 56 2.18 -1.02 2.09
C VAL A 56 1.34 -2.26 1.81
N ALA A 57 1.52 -3.33 2.58
CA ALA A 57 0.74 -4.56 2.46
C ALA A 57 0.53 -5.22 3.82
N TRP A 58 -0.72 -5.61 4.08
CA TRP A 58 -1.09 -6.42 5.23
C TRP A 58 -1.04 -7.91 4.91
N ASN A 59 -0.69 -8.73 5.89
CA ASN A 59 -1.01 -10.15 5.80
C ASN A 59 -2.54 -10.37 5.91
N SER A 60 -3.03 -11.55 5.51
CA SER A 60 -4.47 -11.86 5.52
C SER A 60 -5.12 -11.81 6.91
N LYS A 61 -4.32 -11.95 7.98
CA LYS A 61 -4.79 -11.89 9.37
C LYS A 61 -4.81 -10.46 9.94
N GLY A 62 -4.27 -9.47 9.21
CA GLY A 62 -4.14 -8.09 9.69
C GLY A 62 -3.20 -7.91 10.88
N SER A 63 -2.35 -8.90 11.17
CA SER A 63 -1.42 -8.91 12.31
C SER A 63 -0.02 -8.43 11.96
N LEU A 64 0.27 -8.30 10.67
CA LEU A 64 1.56 -7.87 10.14
C LEU A 64 1.34 -6.91 8.98
N LEU A 65 2.00 -5.76 9.08
CA LEU A 65 2.12 -4.77 8.02
C LEU A 65 3.55 -4.74 7.52
N ILE A 66 3.72 -4.68 6.19
CA ILE A 66 5.00 -4.47 5.52
C ILE A 66 4.93 -3.12 4.78
N SER A 67 5.96 -2.30 4.89
CA SER A 67 6.12 -1.06 4.13
C SER A 67 7.43 -1.04 3.34
N GLY A 68 7.40 -0.49 2.12
CA GLY A 68 8.59 -0.30 1.28
C GLY A 68 8.79 1.18 0.92
N SER A 69 10.05 1.61 0.90
CA SER A 69 10.42 3.03 0.77
C SER A 69 11.60 3.25 -0.19
N ASP A 70 11.74 4.50 -0.66
CA ASP A 70 12.91 5.00 -1.41
C ASP A 70 14.21 4.95 -0.60
N ASP A 71 14.14 4.75 0.72
CA ASP A 71 15.32 4.50 1.55
C ASP A 71 15.96 3.11 1.36
N THR A 72 15.50 2.36 0.36
CA THR A 72 15.94 1.00 0.01
C THR A 72 15.66 -0.06 1.07
N ARG A 73 14.76 0.23 2.03
CA ARG A 73 14.39 -0.70 3.10
C ARG A 73 12.96 -1.16 2.98
N VAL A 74 12.72 -2.31 3.60
CA VAL A 74 11.40 -2.85 3.88
C VAL A 74 11.28 -2.98 5.39
N LEU A 75 10.25 -2.37 5.98
CA LEU A 75 9.98 -2.45 7.42
C LEU A 75 8.79 -3.37 7.69
N PHE A 76 8.86 -4.07 8.82
CA PHE A 76 7.85 -5.00 9.31
C PHE A 76 7.28 -4.48 10.63
N PHE A 77 5.96 -4.34 10.69
CA PHE A 77 5.26 -3.89 11.89
C PHE A 77 4.25 -4.95 12.34
N LEU A 78 4.46 -5.46 13.54
CA LEU A 78 3.47 -6.31 14.21
C LEU A 78 2.36 -5.43 14.76
N THR A 79 1.13 -5.78 14.45
CA THR A 79 -0.04 -5.09 14.96
C THR A 79 -0.74 -5.97 15.96
N SER A 80 -1.14 -5.38 17.08
CA SER A 80 -1.86 -6.05 18.16
C SER A 80 -3.34 -6.33 17.81
N GLY A 81 -3.68 -6.46 16.52
CA GLY A 81 -5.03 -6.74 16.05
C GLY A 81 -5.93 -5.52 15.88
N LEU A 82 -5.38 -4.31 15.88
CA LEU A 82 -6.17 -3.11 15.60
C LEU A 82 -6.33 -2.92 14.08
N VAL A 83 -7.58 -3.00 13.62
CA VAL A 83 -7.96 -2.75 12.23
C VAL A 83 -7.71 -1.27 11.92
N ILE A 84 -6.65 -0.98 11.15
CA ILE A 84 -6.48 0.34 10.53
C ILE A 84 -7.47 0.39 9.37
N LEU A 85 -8.51 1.22 9.50
CA LEU A 85 -9.38 1.56 8.37
C LEU A 85 -8.67 2.65 7.56
N PHE A 86 -8.44 2.37 6.28
CA PHE A 86 -7.97 3.35 5.28
C PHE A 86 -9.14 4.20 4.78
#